data_AF-D4D2P7-F1
#
_entry.id   AF-D4D2P7-F1
#
_cell.length_a   1.000
_cell.length_b   1.000
_cell.length_c   1.000
_cell.angle_alpha   90.00
_cell.angle_beta   90.00
_cell.angle_gamma   90.00
#
_symmetry.space_group_name_H-M   'P 1'
#
loop_
_entity.id
_entity.type
_entity.pdbx_description
1 polymer ?
#
loop_
_entity_poly.entity_id
_entity_poly.type
_entity_poly.pdbx_seq_one_letter_code
_entity_poly.pdbx_strand_id
1 'polypeptide(L)'
;MVHYTPADMPEQVFSIEFCSWLGGMKGVVSDNTTFMTIEDVGKFLAVPVNLKDQDAFHLTIEEYLHALISLVEELSRLAVNSVTLGDCTRPLQIHTFISDLHAGFQLLNLKNDSLRKRSDGIKYNVKKVEDVVYDLSLRNLIPKKGDSE
;
A
#
# COMPACT_ATOMS: atom_id res chain seq x y z
N MET A 1 24.40 13.16 -3.30
CA MET A 1 23.52 13.20 -2.12
C MET A 1 22.15 13.62 -2.64
N VAL A 2 21.16 12.73 -2.65
CA VAL A 2 19.81 13.12 -3.08
C VAL A 2 19.27 14.02 -1.98
N HIS A 3 19.07 15.30 -2.28
CA HIS A 3 18.49 16.24 -1.34
C HIS A 3 16.98 16.04 -1.36
N TYR A 4 16.46 15.32 -0.38
CA TYR A 4 15.02 15.14 -0.21
C TYR A 4 14.44 16.40 0.43
N THR A 5 13.38 16.94 -0.17
CA THR A 5 12.62 18.05 0.43
C THR A 5 11.40 17.49 1.19
N PRO A 6 10.91 18.19 2.22
CA PRO A 6 9.67 17.79 2.90
C PRO A 6 8.48 17.60 1.96
N ALA A 7 8.40 18.40 0.89
CA ALA A 7 7.30 18.31 -0.07
C ALA A 7 7.30 16.98 -0.86
N ASP A 8 8.47 16.35 -1.03
CA ASP A 8 8.63 15.14 -1.82
C ASP A 8 8.51 13.86 -0.99
N MET A 9 8.42 13.98 0.34
CA MET A 9 8.52 12.84 1.26
C MET A 9 7.40 11.81 1.04
N PRO A 10 6.11 12.18 0.92
CA PRO A 10 5.05 11.20 0.68
C PRO A 10 5.22 10.42 -0.63
N GLU A 11 5.70 11.07 -1.68
CA GLU A 11 5.90 10.45 -3.01
C GLU A 11 7.06 9.43 -2.97
N GLN A 12 8.12 9.73 -2.22
CA GLN A 12 9.24 8.82 -2.02
C GLN A 12 8.84 7.61 -1.21
N VAL A 13 8.12 7.82 -0.10
CA VAL A 13 7.60 6.72 0.72
C VAL A 13 6.69 5.85 -0.15
N PHE A 14 5.78 6.45 -0.92
CA PHE A 14 4.94 5.71 -1.87
C PHE A 14 5.76 4.87 -2.84
N SER A 15 6.80 5.44 -3.45
CA SER A 15 7.66 4.74 -4.41
C SER A 15 8.38 3.55 -3.77
N ILE A 16 8.85 3.72 -2.52
CA ILE A 16 9.51 2.65 -1.74
C ILE A 16 8.51 1.53 -1.45
N GLU A 17 7.33 1.85 -0.95
CA GLU A 17 6.31 0.86 -0.61
C GLU A 17 5.80 0.12 -1.84
N PHE A 18 5.62 0.82 -2.96
CA PHE A 18 5.23 0.20 -4.22
C PHE A 18 6.31 -0.73 -4.75
N CYS A 19 7.58 -0.30 -4.71
CA CYS A 19 8.73 -1.15 -5.06
C CYS A 19 8.82 -2.38 -4.15
N SER A 20 8.61 -2.20 -2.84
CA SER A 20 8.58 -3.30 -1.87
C SER A 20 7.51 -4.31 -2.22
N TRP A 21 6.28 -3.85 -2.49
CA TRP A 21 5.16 -4.72 -2.81
C TRP A 21 5.36 -5.52 -4.10
N LEU A 22 6.01 -4.91 -5.10
CA LEU A 22 6.41 -5.57 -6.34
C LEU A 22 7.57 -6.57 -6.15
N GLY A 23 8.16 -6.64 -4.96
CA GLY A 23 9.27 -7.53 -4.63
C GLY A 23 10.64 -6.98 -5.00
N GLY A 24 10.76 -5.68 -5.26
CA GLY A 24 12.03 -5.00 -5.55
C GLY A 24 12.92 -4.79 -4.33
N MET A 25 12.38 -4.95 -3.11
CA MET A 25 13.08 -4.73 -1.84
C MET A 25 13.40 -6.03 -1.08
N LYS A 26 13.47 -7.17 -1.80
CA LYS A 26 13.85 -8.47 -1.22
C LYS A 26 15.22 -8.38 -0.53
N GLY A 27 15.29 -8.81 0.73
CA GLY A 27 16.49 -8.74 1.57
C GLY A 27 16.62 -7.47 2.42
N VAL A 28 15.83 -6.44 2.13
CA VAL A 28 15.64 -5.27 3.03
C VAL A 28 14.38 -5.47 3.87
N VAL A 29 13.35 -6.05 3.26
CA VAL A 29 12.06 -6.37 3.89
C VAL A 29 12.05 -7.83 4.34
N SER A 30 11.45 -8.10 5.50
CA SER A 30 11.26 -9.47 6.00
C SER A 30 10.52 -10.33 4.97
N ASP A 31 10.91 -11.59 4.84
CA ASP A 31 10.33 -12.52 3.85
C ASP A 31 8.80 -12.65 3.96
N ASN A 32 8.24 -12.31 5.12
CA ASN A 32 6.81 -12.42 5.43
C ASN A 32 6.01 -11.12 5.23
N THR A 33 6.65 -10.01 4.85
CA THR A 33 5.96 -8.72 4.68
C THR A 33 6.10 -8.21 3.25
N THR A 34 5.01 -7.68 2.70
CA THR A 34 4.98 -7.13 1.34
C THR A 34 5.32 -5.65 1.29
N PHE A 35 5.38 -4.96 2.43
CA PHE A 35 5.63 -3.53 2.54
C PHE A 35 6.49 -3.24 3.79
N MET A 36 7.08 -2.06 3.88
CA MET A 36 8.03 -1.67 4.93
C MET A 36 7.30 -1.03 6.12
N THR A 37 7.88 -1.12 7.31
CA THR A 37 7.41 -0.30 8.44
C THR A 37 7.93 1.13 8.31
N ILE A 38 7.30 2.10 8.98
CA ILE A 38 7.79 3.49 8.99
C ILE A 38 9.23 3.57 9.50
N GLU A 39 9.59 2.73 10.48
CA GLU A 39 10.95 2.62 11.00
C GLU A 39 11.93 2.11 9.93
N ASP A 40 11.53 1.12 9.12
CA ASP A 40 12.38 0.58 8.07
C ASP A 40 12.52 1.55 6.89
N VAL A 41 11.46 2.28 6.55
CA VAL A 41 11.53 3.38 5.57
C VAL A 41 12.49 4.47 6.05
N GLY A 42 12.39 4.87 7.32
CA GLY A 42 13.31 5.85 7.92
C GLY A 42 14.77 5.39 7.87
N LYS A 43 15.04 4.11 8.20
CA LYS A 43 16.39 3.52 8.07
C LYS A 43 16.86 3.53 6.61
N PHE A 44 15.99 3.15 5.67
CA PHE A 44 16.33 3.08 4.25
C PHE A 44 16.68 4.46 3.67
N LEU A 45 15.91 5.49 4.05
CA LEU A 45 16.15 6.88 3.64
C LEU A 45 17.26 7.57 4.44
N ALA A 46 17.74 6.96 5.52
CA ALA A 46 18.61 7.58 6.52
C ALA A 46 18.01 8.86 7.12
N VAL A 47 16.71 8.83 7.40
CA VAL A 47 15.91 9.96 7.92
C VAL A 47 15.28 9.55 9.26
N PRO A 48 15.37 10.38 10.32
CA PRO A 48 14.68 10.13 11.57
C PRO A 48 13.17 10.00 11.38
N VAL A 49 12.50 9.27 12.26
CA VAL A 49 11.06 9.05 12.20
C VAL A 49 10.38 9.69 13.40
N ASN A 50 9.30 10.42 13.13
CA ASN A 50 8.36 10.97 14.11
C ASN A 50 9.02 11.65 15.32
N LEU A 51 9.98 12.54 15.08
CA LEU A 51 10.62 13.33 16.12
C LEU A 51 9.57 14.23 16.81
N LYS A 52 9.62 14.28 18.15
CA LYS A 52 8.68 15.08 18.96
C LYS A 52 9.33 16.31 19.60
N ASP A 53 10.61 16.19 19.93
CA ASP A 53 11.33 17.17 20.77
C ASP A 53 12.32 18.03 19.98
N GLN A 54 12.42 17.83 18.66
CA GLN A 54 13.38 18.51 17.80
C GLN A 54 12.70 18.95 16.51
N ASP A 55 12.92 20.21 16.14
CA ASP A 55 12.54 20.77 14.85
C ASP A 55 13.64 20.46 13.83
N ALA A 56 13.63 19.22 13.34
CA ALA A 56 14.58 18.70 12.38
C ALA A 56 13.85 17.88 11.31
N PHE A 57 14.42 17.75 10.13
CA PHE A 57 13.80 16.95 9.05
C PHE A 57 13.60 15.50 9.49
N HIS A 58 12.35 15.02 9.42
CA HIS A 58 11.96 13.67 9.81
C HIS A 58 10.75 13.19 9.03
N LEU A 59 10.61 11.87 8.88
CA LEU A 59 9.39 11.26 8.36
C LEU A 59 8.30 11.31 9.43
N THR A 60 7.18 11.96 9.15
CA THR A 60 6.02 11.95 10.05
C THR A 60 5.15 10.71 9.83
N ILE A 61 4.38 10.32 10.86
CA ILE A 61 3.37 9.26 10.73
C ILE A 61 2.31 9.65 9.69
N GLU A 62 1.96 10.94 9.61
CA GLU A 62 0.96 11.44 8.67
C GLU A 62 1.39 11.27 7.21
N GLU A 63 2.63 11.63 6.87
CA GLU A 63 3.18 11.47 5.52
C GLU A 63 3.23 9.99 5.13
N TYR A 64 3.65 9.13 6.05
CA TYR A 64 3.68 7.69 5.84
C TYR A 64 2.28 7.11 5.58
N LEU A 65 1.28 7.47 6.39
CA LEU A 65 -0.10 7.03 6.18
C LEU A 65 -0.68 7.58 4.87
N HIS A 66 -0.35 8.80 4.48
CA HIS A 66 -0.73 9.34 3.17
C HIS A 66 -0.13 8.56 2.00
N ALA A 67 1.13 8.14 2.11
CA ALA A 67 1.78 7.32 1.11
C ALA A 67 1.11 5.93 0.97
N LEU A 68 0.71 5.31 2.08
CA LEU A 68 -0.03 4.03 2.05
C LEU A 68 -1.41 4.15 1.40
N ILE A 69 -2.10 5.28 1.56
CA ILE A 69 -3.37 5.53 0.85
C ILE A 69 -3.10 5.62 -0.66
N SER A 70 -2.07 6.37 -1.07
CA SER A 70 -1.67 6.45 -2.48
C SER A 70 -1.27 5.08 -3.05
N LEU A 71 -0.63 4.22 -2.25
CA LEU A 71 -0.32 2.84 -2.62
C LEU A 71 -1.59 2.03 -2.94
N VAL A 72 -2.64 2.14 -2.12
CA VAL A 72 -3.92 1.46 -2.37
C VAL A 72 -4.54 1.92 -3.70
N GLU A 73 -4.52 3.23 -3.97
CA GLU A 73 -5.04 3.81 -5.21
C GLU A 73 -4.30 3.24 -6.44
N GLU A 74 -2.97 3.16 -6.36
CA GLU A 74 -2.13 2.62 -7.43
C GLU A 74 -2.32 1.11 -7.62
N LEU A 75 -2.37 0.33 -6.55
CA LEU A 75 -2.61 -1.11 -6.63
C LEU A 75 -4.00 -1.42 -7.19
N SER A 76 -5.02 -0.62 -6.87
CA SER A 76 -6.35 -0.72 -7.48
C SER A 76 -6.33 -0.48 -9.00
N ARG A 77 -5.47 0.42 -9.49
CA ARG A 77 -5.21 0.61 -10.93
C ARG A 77 -4.47 -0.60 -11.52
N LEU A 78 -3.43 -1.07 -10.83
CA LEU A 78 -2.64 -2.23 -11.26
C LEU A 78 -3.49 -3.50 -11.39
N ALA A 79 -4.46 -3.73 -10.49
CA ALA A 79 -5.35 -4.88 -10.56
C ALA A 79 -6.10 -4.96 -11.90
N VAL A 80 -6.70 -3.86 -12.35
CA VAL A 80 -7.40 -3.81 -13.65
C VAL A 80 -6.43 -4.03 -14.82
N ASN A 81 -5.26 -3.38 -14.78
CA ASN A 81 -4.26 -3.50 -15.84
C ASN A 81 -3.70 -4.93 -15.93
N SER A 82 -3.50 -5.59 -14.79
CA SER A 82 -2.99 -6.96 -14.74
C SER A 82 -3.92 -7.95 -15.43
N VAL A 83 -5.23 -7.82 -15.23
CA VAL A 83 -6.24 -8.64 -15.93
C VAL A 83 -6.23 -8.37 -17.42
N THR A 84 -6.07 -7.11 -17.83
CA THR A 84 -6.01 -6.73 -19.24
C THR A 84 -4.80 -7.36 -19.94
N LEU A 85 -3.71 -7.58 -19.19
CA LEU A 85 -2.51 -8.29 -19.65
C LEU A 85 -2.55 -9.81 -19.43
N GLY A 86 -3.68 -10.36 -18.97
CA GLY A 86 -3.89 -11.79 -18.78
C GLY A 86 -3.44 -12.36 -17.43
N ASP A 87 -2.88 -11.55 -16.52
CA ASP A 87 -2.55 -11.98 -15.16
C ASP A 87 -3.80 -11.93 -14.27
N CYS A 88 -4.44 -13.08 -14.11
CA CYS A 88 -5.62 -13.25 -13.25
C CYS A 88 -5.28 -13.54 -11.79
N THR A 89 -3.99 -13.72 -11.45
CA THR A 89 -3.55 -14.03 -10.09
C THR A 89 -3.26 -12.76 -9.28
N ARG A 90 -2.74 -11.73 -9.96
CA ARG A 90 -2.40 -10.44 -9.34
C ARG A 90 -3.56 -9.75 -8.63
N PRO A 91 -4.79 -9.69 -9.18
CA PRO A 91 -5.91 -9.03 -8.51
C PRO A 91 -6.26 -9.67 -7.17
N LEU A 92 -6.08 -10.99 -7.03
CA LEU A 92 -6.30 -11.69 -5.76
C LEU A 92 -5.28 -11.25 -4.70
N GLN A 93 -4.01 -11.19 -5.08
CA GLN A 93 -2.93 -10.73 -4.18
C GLN A 93 -3.16 -9.27 -3.75
N ILE A 94 -3.55 -8.42 -4.70
CA ILE A 94 -3.87 -7.02 -4.43
C ILE A 94 -5.07 -6.93 -3.48
N HIS A 95 -6.15 -7.66 -3.77
CA HIS A 95 -7.37 -7.64 -2.96
C HIS A 95 -7.09 -7.99 -1.50
N THR A 96 -6.35 -9.07 -1.25
CA THR A 96 -5.95 -9.46 0.11
C THR A 96 -5.19 -8.33 0.80
N PHE A 97 -4.14 -7.81 0.14
CA PHE A 97 -3.30 -6.77 0.72
C PHE A 97 -4.07 -5.48 1.05
N ILE A 98 -4.86 -4.96 0.12
CA ILE A 98 -5.58 -3.69 0.35
C ILE A 98 -6.71 -3.85 1.38
N SER A 99 -7.27 -5.06 1.51
CA SER A 99 -8.28 -5.35 2.54
C SER A 99 -7.68 -5.34 3.94
N ASP A 100 -6.50 -5.96 4.10
CA ASP A 100 -5.75 -5.94 5.36
C ASP A 100 -5.33 -4.52 5.73
N LEU A 101 -4.86 -3.74 4.76
CA LEU A 101 -4.48 -2.35 4.97
C LEU A 101 -5.70 -1.49 5.35
N HIS A 102 -6.83 -1.67 4.67
CA HIS A 102 -8.08 -0.99 5.01
C HIS A 102 -8.53 -1.31 6.44
N ALA A 103 -8.47 -2.58 6.85
CA ALA A 103 -8.76 -2.98 8.22
C ALA A 103 -7.81 -2.30 9.23
N GLY A 104 -6.52 -2.20 8.89
CA GLY A 104 -5.54 -1.44 9.67
C GLY A 104 -5.93 0.03 9.86
N PHE A 105 -6.34 0.71 8.79
CA PHE A 105 -6.82 2.10 8.85
C PHE A 105 -8.09 2.25 9.72
N GLN A 106 -8.99 1.26 9.72
CA GLN A 106 -10.20 1.27 10.57
C GLN A 106 -9.90 1.19 12.07
N LEU A 107 -8.73 0.66 12.46
CA LEU A 107 -8.29 0.63 13.86
C LEU A 107 -7.74 1.98 14.34
N LEU A 108 -7.41 2.89 13.44
CA LEU A 108 -6.79 4.18 13.76
C LEU A 108 -7.84 5.22 14.11
N ASN A 109 -7.67 5.91 15.25
CA ASN A 109 -8.46 7.08 15.59
C ASN A 109 -7.84 8.36 14.99
N LEU A 110 -8.04 8.57 13.70
CA LEU A 110 -7.45 9.68 12.94
C LEU A 110 -8.09 11.03 13.32
N LYS A 111 -7.30 11.91 13.95
CA LYS A 111 -7.74 13.27 14.31
C LYS A 111 -7.56 14.29 13.19
N ASN A 112 -6.64 14.03 12.26
CA ASN A 112 -6.40 14.90 11.11
C ASN A 112 -7.54 14.74 10.09
N ASP A 113 -8.18 15.85 9.73
CA ASP A 113 -9.34 15.89 8.83
C ASP A 113 -9.01 15.44 7.39
N SER A 114 -7.86 15.86 6.84
CA SER A 114 -7.45 15.52 5.48
C SER A 114 -7.13 14.03 5.36
N LEU A 115 -6.38 13.50 6.32
CA LEU A 115 -6.02 12.08 6.37
C LEU A 115 -7.25 11.20 6.60
N ARG A 116 -8.15 11.60 7.49
CA ARG A 116 -9.41 10.88 7.73
C ARG A 116 -10.25 10.82 6.46
N LYS A 117 -10.43 11.94 5.75
CA LYS A 117 -11.18 12.00 4.50
C LYS A 117 -10.58 11.11 3.42
N ARG A 118 -9.26 11.08 3.27
CA ARG A 118 -8.59 10.19 2.32
C ARG A 118 -8.71 8.72 2.73
N SER A 119 -8.56 8.41 4.02
CA SER A 119 -8.74 7.07 4.59
C SER A 119 -10.14 6.51 4.34
N ASP A 120 -11.18 7.33 4.51
CA ASP A 120 -12.57 6.94 4.22
C ASP A 120 -12.79 6.57 2.74
N GLY A 121 -11.92 7.06 1.86
CA GLY A 121 -11.90 6.75 0.43
C GLY A 121 -11.37 5.35 0.09
N ILE A 122 -10.61 4.71 0.98
CA ILE A 122 -10.00 3.38 0.76
C ILE A 122 -11.06 2.34 0.38
N LYS A 123 -12.23 2.38 1.03
CA LYS A 123 -13.34 1.42 0.79
C LYS A 123 -13.76 1.34 -0.67
N TYR A 124 -13.66 2.43 -1.43
CA TYR A 124 -14.01 2.44 -2.85
C TYR A 124 -12.96 1.71 -3.71
N ASN A 125 -11.69 1.79 -3.34
CA ASN A 125 -10.62 1.01 -3.99
C ASN A 125 -10.73 -0.48 -3.65
N VAL A 126 -11.03 -0.82 -2.39
CA VAL A 126 -11.30 -2.21 -1.98
C VAL A 126 -12.44 -2.78 -2.81
N LYS A 127 -13.57 -2.05 -2.87
CA LYS A 127 -14.74 -2.48 -3.65
C LYS A 127 -14.42 -2.68 -5.13
N LYS A 128 -13.67 -1.75 -5.73
CA LYS A 128 -13.27 -1.84 -7.14
C LYS A 128 -12.45 -3.11 -7.43
N VAL A 129 -11.49 -3.46 -6.57
CA VAL A 129 -10.69 -4.68 -6.78
C VAL A 129 -11.51 -5.93 -6.47
N GLU A 130 -12.38 -5.89 -5.47
CA GLU A 130 -13.34 -6.97 -5.18
C GLU A 130 -14.23 -7.26 -6.41
N ASP A 131 -14.73 -6.23 -7.09
CA ASP A 131 -15.53 -6.40 -8.32
C ASP A 131 -14.71 -7.05 -9.45
N VAL A 132 -13.43 -6.69 -9.59
CA VAL A 132 -12.53 -7.36 -10.54
C VAL A 132 -12.35 -8.85 -10.20
N VAL A 133 -12.11 -9.16 -8.92
CA VAL A 133 -11.97 -10.56 -8.46
C VAL A 133 -13.26 -11.35 -8.67
N TYR A 134 -14.41 -10.72 -8.40
CA TYR A 134 -15.73 -11.30 -8.64
C TYR A 134 -15.94 -11.64 -10.12
N ASP A 135 -15.61 -10.71 -11.03
CA ASP A 135 -15.72 -10.93 -12.48
C ASP A 135 -14.84 -12.08 -12.97
N LEU A 136 -13.61 -12.20 -12.44
CA LEU A 136 -12.72 -13.31 -12.74
C LEU A 136 -13.28 -14.64 -12.23
N SER A 137 -13.82 -14.65 -11.00
CA SER A 137 -14.47 -15.81 -10.40
C SER A 137 -15.65 -16.30 -11.24
N LEU A 138 -16.53 -15.38 -11.64
CA LEU A 138 -17.72 -15.69 -12.43
C LEU A 138 -17.36 -16.32 -13.78
N ARG A 139 -16.22 -15.95 -14.35
CA ARG A 139 -15.70 -16.46 -15.62
C ARG A 139 -14.84 -17.73 -15.48
N ASN A 140 -14.66 -18.24 -14.27
CA ASN A 140 -13.77 -19.37 -13.96
C ASN A 140 -12.30 -19.11 -14.37
N LEU A 141 -11.84 -17.85 -14.27
CA LEU A 141 -10.46 -17.46 -14.58
C LEU A 141 -9.54 -17.54 -13.36
N ILE A 142 -10.09 -17.90 -12.21
CA ILE A 142 -9.35 -18.17 -10.97
C ILE A 142 -9.77 -19.54 -10.40
N PRO A 143 -8.87 -20.27 -9.73
CA PRO A 143 -9.20 -21.58 -9.15
C PRO A 143 -10.33 -21.45 -8.13
N LYS A 144 -11.35 -22.32 -8.24
CA LYS A 144 -12.35 -22.43 -7.18
C LYS A 144 -11.70 -23.14 -6.00
N LYS A 145 -12.01 -22.68 -4.80
CA LYS A 145 -11.63 -23.32 -3.53
C LYS A 145 -12.35 -24.68 -3.47
N GLY A 146 -11.79 -25.70 -4.11
CA GLY A 146 -12.39 -27.02 -4.30
C GLY A 146 -11.85 -27.84 -5.48
N ASP A 147 -11.19 -27.22 -6.48
CA ASP A 147 -10.70 -27.93 -7.67
C ASP A 147 -9.25 -28.45 -7.51
N SER A 148 -8.81 -28.64 -6.26
CA SER A 148 -7.49 -29.17 -5.91
C SER A 148 -7.64 -30.39 -5.01
N GLU A 149 -8.37 -31.40 -5.49
CA GLU A 149 -8.35 -32.79 -4.99
C GLU A 149 -8.11 -33.74 -6.17
#